data_AF-A0AA35IPV1-F1
#
_entry.id   AF-A0AA35IPV1-F1
#
_cell.length_a   1.000
_cell.length_b   1.000
_cell.length_c   1.000
_cell.angle_alpha   90.00
_cell.angle_beta   90.00
_cell.angle_gamma   90.00
#
_symmetry.space_group_name_H-M   'P 1'
#
loop_
_entity.id
_entity.type
_entity.pdbx_description
1 polymer ?
#
loop_
_entity_poly.entity_id
_entity_poly.type
_entity_poly.pdbx_seq_one_letter_code
_entity_poly.pdbx_strand_id
1 'polypeptide(L)'
;MAVPGYYELYRRSTIGNSLVDALDTLISDGRIEASLAMRVLETFDKVVAETLKENTQSKLTVKGNLDTYGFCDDVWTFIVKNCQVTVEDSHHDASQSGSGDSQSVISVDKLRIVACNSKKSE
;
A
#
# COMPACT_ATOMS: atom_id res chain seq x y z
N MET A 1 3.79 -23.74 13.13
CA MET A 1 2.74 -22.74 13.43
C MET A 1 2.73 -21.76 12.28
N ALA A 2 1.66 -21.73 11.48
CA ALA A 2 1.51 -20.71 10.45
C ALA A 2 1.15 -19.40 11.14
N VAL A 3 1.99 -18.38 10.98
CA VAL A 3 1.65 -17.02 11.41
C VAL A 3 0.40 -16.63 10.61
N PRO A 4 -0.68 -16.12 11.24
CA PRO A 4 -1.87 -15.68 10.51
C PRO A 4 -1.46 -14.62 9.48
N GLY A 5 -1.41 -15.02 8.21
CA GLY A 5 -0.65 -14.35 7.16
C GLY A 5 -0.99 -12.87 7.04
N TYR A 6 0.04 -12.03 6.98
CA TYR A 6 -0.11 -10.66 6.49
C TYR A 6 -0.12 -10.70 4.96
N TYR A 7 -0.83 -9.78 4.32
CA TYR A 7 -0.89 -9.76 2.86
C TYR A 7 0.46 -9.35 2.27
N GLU A 8 0.96 -10.14 1.32
CA GLU A 8 2.18 -9.84 0.56
C GLU A 8 1.96 -8.77 -0.54
N LEU A 9 0.72 -8.27 -0.67
CA LEU A 9 0.32 -7.22 -1.62
C LEU A 9 1.31 -6.03 -1.64
N TYR A 10 1.73 -5.59 -0.46
CA TYR A 10 2.56 -4.40 -0.31
C TYR A 10 4.00 -4.60 -0.78
N ARG A 11 4.46 -5.82 -1.02
CA ARG A 11 5.77 -6.07 -1.64
C ARG A 11 5.87 -5.48 -3.05
N ARG A 12 4.74 -5.27 -3.73
CA ARG A 12 4.67 -4.64 -5.07
C ARG A 12 4.65 -3.11 -5.03
N SER A 13 4.61 -2.50 -3.84
CA SER A 13 4.74 -1.05 -3.68
C SER A 13 6.16 -0.60 -4.00
N THR A 14 6.38 0.71 -4.18
CA THR A 14 7.73 1.25 -4.42
C THR A 14 8.71 0.82 -3.34
N ILE A 15 8.35 0.94 -2.05
CA ILE A 15 9.21 0.53 -0.94
C ILE A 15 9.42 -0.98 -0.89
N GLY A 16 8.39 -1.77 -1.23
CA GLY A 16 8.49 -3.22 -1.30
C GLY A 16 9.43 -3.70 -2.40
N ASN A 17 9.31 -3.16 -3.62
CA ASN A 17 10.20 -3.50 -4.73
C ASN A 17 11.64 -3.11 -4.40
N SER A 18 11.88 -1.92 -3.84
CA SER A 18 13.22 -1.50 -3.43
C SER A 18 13.83 -2.42 -2.38
N LEU A 19 13.02 -2.96 -1.45
CA LEU A 19 13.49 -3.94 -0.48
C LEU A 19 13.85 -5.28 -1.15
N VAL A 20 13.01 -5.76 -2.07
CA VAL A 20 13.27 -7.00 -2.83
C VAL A 20 14.56 -6.87 -3.63
N ASP A 21 14.74 -5.78 -4.38
CA ASP A 21 15.95 -5.54 -5.17
C ASP A 21 17.22 -5.49 -4.29
N ALA A 22 17.13 -4.87 -3.10
CA ALA A 22 18.23 -4.81 -2.15
C ALA A 22 18.57 -6.19 -1.57
N LEU A 23 17.56 -7.00 -1.24
CA LEU A 23 17.75 -8.37 -0.76
C LEU A 23 18.36 -9.26 -1.85
N ASP A 24 17.89 -9.15 -3.09
CA ASP A 24 18.41 -9.91 -4.23
C ASP A 24 19.88 -9.55 -4.51
N THR A 25 20.25 -8.28 -4.33
CA THR A 25 21.65 -7.84 -4.42
C THR A 25 22.50 -8.52 -3.34
N LEU A 26 22.05 -8.54 -2.09
CA LEU A 26 22.79 -9.19 -0.99
C LEU A 26 22.90 -10.71 -1.16
N ILE A 27 21.89 -11.36 -1.75
CA ILE A 27 21.94 -12.78 -2.11
C ILE A 27 22.96 -13.01 -3.22
N SER A 28 22.91 -12.19 -4.27
CA SER A 28 23.82 -12.29 -5.43
C SER A 28 25.29 -12.09 -5.02
N ASP A 29 25.54 -11.21 -4.06
CA ASP A 29 26.86 -10.98 -3.46
C ASP A 29 27.29 -12.09 -2.47
N GLY A 30 26.44 -13.09 -2.21
CA GLY A 30 26.71 -14.16 -1.25
C GLY A 30 26.76 -13.70 0.21
N ARG A 31 26.15 -12.55 0.53
CA ARG A 31 26.18 -11.95 1.88
C ARG A 31 25.07 -12.48 2.78
N ILE A 32 23.94 -12.89 2.20
CA ILE A 32 22.82 -13.49 2.91
C ILE A 32 22.26 -14.69 2.12
N GLU A 33 21.64 -15.62 2.85
CA GLU A 33 20.90 -16.73 2.26
C GLU A 33 19.48 -16.30 1.86
N ALA A 34 18.92 -16.93 0.81
CA ALA A 34 17.55 -16.68 0.37
C ALA A 34 16.50 -16.95 1.47
N SER A 35 16.80 -17.92 2.36
CA SER A 35 15.95 -18.23 3.51
C SER A 35 15.85 -17.08 4.53
N LEU A 36 16.90 -16.26 4.66
CA LEU A 36 16.90 -15.07 5.50
C LEU A 36 16.14 -13.93 4.83
N ALA A 37 16.31 -13.74 3.52
CA ALA A 37 15.56 -12.72 2.77
C ALA A 37 14.05 -12.94 2.86
N MET A 38 13.57 -14.19 2.76
CA MET A 38 12.15 -14.52 2.96
C MET A 38 11.65 -14.09 4.35
N ARG A 39 12.42 -14.32 5.42
CA ARG A 39 12.05 -13.86 6.78
C ARG A 39 11.99 -12.34 6.91
N VAL A 40 12.87 -11.62 6.21
CA VAL A 40 12.83 -10.16 6.15
C VAL A 40 11.55 -9.68 5.45
N LEU A 41 11.16 -10.34 4.35
CA LEU A 41 9.92 -10.03 3.64
C LEU A 41 8.67 -10.33 4.48
N GLU A 42 8.62 -11.45 5.20
CA GLU A 42 7.55 -11.75 6.16
C GLU A 42 7.43 -10.67 7.25
N THR A 43 8.59 -10.16 7.72
CA THR A 43 8.62 -9.06 8.70
C THR A 43 8.14 -7.75 8.09
N PHE A 44 8.52 -7.48 6.83
CA PHE A 44 8.04 -6.32 6.09
C PHE A 44 6.51 -6.33 5.91
N ASP A 45 5.92 -7.48 5.56
CA ASP A 45 4.47 -7.59 5.39
C ASP A 45 3.72 -7.22 6.67
N LYS A 46 4.24 -7.66 7.82
CA LYS A 46 3.73 -7.27 9.14
C LYS A 46 3.87 -5.76 9.38
N VAL A 47 5.08 -5.23 9.24
CA VAL A 47 5.39 -3.84 9.60
C VAL A 47 4.60 -2.86 8.74
N VAL A 48 4.44 -3.10 7.44
CA VAL A 48 3.68 -2.22 6.57
C VAL A 48 2.20 -2.23 6.92
N ALA A 49 1.61 -3.40 7.19
CA ALA A 49 0.22 -3.50 7.57
C ALA A 49 -0.09 -2.75 8.88
N GLU A 50 0.78 -2.87 9.88
CA GLU A 50 0.65 -2.17 11.17
C GLU A 50 0.88 -0.66 11.01
N THR A 51 1.94 -0.26 10.30
CA THR A 51 2.28 1.15 10.07
C THR A 51 1.19 1.90 9.31
N LEU A 52 0.63 1.30 8.25
CA LEU A 52 -0.46 1.93 7.49
C LEU A 52 -1.72 2.10 8.34
N LYS A 53 -1.98 1.17 9.27
CA LYS A 53 -3.14 1.24 10.16
C LYS A 53 -2.97 2.32 11.24
N GLU A 54 -1.78 2.45 11.81
CA GLU A 54 -1.54 3.27 12.99
C GLU A 54 -1.06 4.69 12.66
N ASN A 55 -0.31 4.86 11.56
CA ASN A 55 0.43 6.09 11.28
C ASN A 55 -0.08 6.84 10.03
N THR A 56 -1.29 6.54 9.55
CA THR A 56 -1.91 7.29 8.45
C THR A 56 -3.25 7.90 8.86
N GLN A 57 -3.46 9.16 8.46
CA GLN A 57 -4.65 9.95 8.82
C GLN A 57 -5.30 10.64 7.63
N SER A 58 -4.61 10.71 6.49
CA SER A 58 -5.12 11.36 5.28
C SER A 58 -6.28 10.56 4.70
N LYS A 59 -7.24 11.28 4.11
CA LYS A 59 -8.38 10.68 3.43
C LYS A 59 -8.25 10.90 1.93
N LEU A 60 -8.54 9.85 1.18
CA LEU A 60 -8.49 9.87 -0.28
C LEU A 60 -9.88 9.66 -0.85
N THR A 61 -10.26 10.52 -1.81
CA THR A 61 -11.47 10.34 -2.62
C THR A 61 -11.08 10.14 -4.07
N VAL A 62 -11.47 9.01 -4.66
CA VAL A 62 -11.23 8.69 -6.08
C VAL A 62 -12.53 8.82 -6.85
N LYS A 63 -12.56 9.67 -7.89
CA LYS A 63 -13.70 9.82 -8.81
C LYS A 63 -13.24 9.62 -10.24
N GLY A 64 -13.88 8.75 -11.01
CA GLY A 64 -13.54 8.50 -12.41
C GLY A 64 -14.44 7.46 -13.06
N ASN A 65 -14.11 7.04 -14.27
CA ASN A 65 -14.86 6.02 -15.01
C ASN A 65 -14.31 4.63 -14.70
N LEU A 66 -15.16 3.72 -14.22
CA LEU A 66 -14.77 2.31 -14.06
C LEU A 66 -14.63 1.66 -15.45
N ASP A 67 -13.41 1.23 -15.79
CA ASP A 67 -13.08 0.57 -17.06
C ASP A 67 -13.30 -0.94 -16.94
N THR A 68 -12.69 -1.58 -15.94
CA THR A 68 -12.83 -3.01 -15.67
C THR A 68 -12.80 -3.28 -14.17
N TYR A 69 -13.50 -4.32 -13.73
CA TYR A 69 -13.43 -4.82 -12.35
C TYR A 69 -13.30 -6.35 -12.35
N GLY A 70 -12.78 -6.90 -11.26
CA GLY A 70 -12.71 -8.34 -11.03
C GLY A 70 -12.62 -8.66 -9.54
N PHE A 71 -13.19 -9.79 -9.16
CA PHE A 71 -13.12 -10.34 -7.81
C PHE A 71 -12.79 -11.82 -7.90
N CYS A 72 -11.70 -12.23 -7.25
CA CYS A 72 -11.23 -13.61 -7.19
C CYS A 72 -10.34 -13.76 -5.95
N ASP A 73 -10.43 -14.88 -5.24
CA ASP A 73 -9.62 -15.20 -4.05
C ASP A 73 -9.60 -14.09 -2.99
N ASP A 74 -10.78 -13.53 -2.66
CA ASP A 74 -10.93 -12.41 -1.69
C ASP A 74 -10.17 -11.12 -2.05
N VAL A 75 -9.76 -10.97 -3.32
CA VAL A 75 -9.11 -9.78 -3.85
C VAL A 75 -9.97 -9.10 -4.89
N TRP A 76 -10.28 -7.82 -4.66
CA TRP A 76 -10.87 -6.93 -5.64
C TRP A 76 -9.78 -6.25 -6.48
N THR A 77 -9.98 -6.20 -7.79
CA THR A 77 -9.16 -5.40 -8.71
C THR A 77 -10.05 -4.49 -9.53
N PHE A 78 -9.71 -3.21 -9.58
CA PHE A 78 -10.39 -2.20 -10.39
C PHE A 78 -9.38 -1.48 -11.29
N ILE A 79 -9.83 -1.12 -12.48
CA ILE A 79 -9.16 -0.16 -13.36
C ILE A 79 -10.10 1.02 -13.53
N VAL A 80 -9.67 2.20 -13.09
CA VAL A 80 -10.41 3.46 -13.21
C VAL A 80 -9.69 4.34 -14.21
N LYS A 81 -10.39 4.88 -15.20
CA LYS A 81 -9.86 5.81 -16.21
C LYS A 81 -10.33 7.24 -15.95
N ASN A 82 -9.55 8.20 -16.42
CA ASN A 82 -9.82 9.64 -16.34
C ASN A 82 -10.24 10.06 -14.93
N CYS A 83 -9.50 9.61 -13.92
CA CYS A 83 -9.87 9.81 -12.53
C CYS A 83 -9.17 11.00 -11.89
N GLN A 84 -9.86 11.61 -10.94
CA GLN A 84 -9.32 12.59 -10.01
C GLN A 84 -9.21 11.93 -8.63
N VAL A 85 -8.02 12.04 -8.04
CA VAL A 85 -7.72 11.63 -6.67
C VAL A 85 -7.58 12.89 -5.84
N THR A 86 -8.54 13.09 -4.94
CA THR A 86 -8.49 14.16 -3.94
C THR A 86 -7.80 13.65 -2.69
N VAL A 87 -6.80 14.37 -2.21
CA VAL A 87 -6.11 14.12 -0.93
C VAL A 87 -6.51 15.20 0.06
N GLU A 88 -7.10 14.78 1.17
CA GLU A 88 -7.44 15.61 2.33
C GLU A 88 -6.45 15.25 3.45
N ASP A 89 -5.60 16.20 3.85
CA ASP A 89 -4.66 16.00 4.94
C ASP A 89 -5.26 16.51 6.26
N SER A 90 -5.31 15.65 7.26
CA SER A 90 -5.92 15.94 8.57
C SER A 90 -4.91 16.49 9.57
N HIS A 91 -3.84 17.15 9.13
CA HIS A 91 -2.83 17.72 10.02
C HIS A 91 -3.39 18.93 10.79
N HIS A 92 -4.09 18.66 11.89
CA HIS A 92 -4.28 19.60 12.99
C HIS A 92 -2.97 19.71 13.77
N ASP A 93 -2.03 20.51 13.27
CA ASP A 93 -0.98 21.03 14.14
C ASP A 93 -1.65 22.02 15.12
N ALA A 94 -1.71 21.66 16.39
CA ALA A 94 -2.29 22.47 17.47
C ALA A 94 -1.53 23.79 17.71
N SER A 95 -0.50 24.10 16.93
CA SER A 95 0.35 25.29 17.07
C SER A 95 0.13 26.39 16.02
N GLN A 96 -0.75 26.22 15.01
CA GLN A 96 -1.02 27.28 14.03
C GLN A 96 -2.52 27.58 13.88
N SER A 97 -2.91 28.74 14.40
CA SER A 97 -4.14 29.44 14.06
C SER A 97 -4.08 29.90 12.59
N GLY A 98 -4.42 29.00 11.67
CA GLY A 98 -4.49 29.26 10.24
C GLY A 98 -5.40 28.24 9.56
N SER A 99 -6.67 28.60 9.38
CA SER A 99 -7.67 27.80 8.68
C SER A 99 -7.36 27.71 7.19
N GLY A 100 -6.80 26.59 6.74
CA GLY A 100 -6.61 26.31 5.33
C GLY A 100 -6.59 24.80 5.09
N ASP A 101 -7.78 24.22 4.92
CA ASP A 101 -7.96 22.85 4.46
C ASP A 101 -7.22 22.69 3.12
N SER A 102 -6.04 22.09 3.16
CA SER A 102 -5.15 22.00 1.99
C SER A 102 -5.53 20.79 1.17
N GLN A 103 -6.67 20.90 0.47
CA GLN A 103 -7.15 19.87 -0.43
C GLN A 103 -6.31 19.87 -1.71
N SER A 104 -5.60 18.78 -1.99
CA SER A 104 -4.87 18.60 -3.25
C SER A 104 -5.62 17.65 -4.18
N VAL A 105 -5.68 17.98 -5.48
CA VAL A 105 -6.37 17.18 -6.49
C VAL A 105 -5.38 16.75 -7.56
N ILE A 106 -5.29 15.43 -7.77
CA ILE A 106 -4.37 14.81 -8.72
C ILE A 106 -5.19 14.17 -9.84
N SER A 107 -4.92 14.55 -11.09
CA SER A 107 -5.55 13.93 -12.27
C SER A 107 -4.72 12.75 -12.77
N VAL A 108 -5.37 11.62 -13.05
CA VAL A 108 -4.74 10.37 -13.45
C VAL A 108 -5.53 9.72 -14.59
N ASP A 109 -4.87 9.47 -15.73
CA ASP A 109 -5.51 8.88 -16.91
C ASP A 109 -5.99 7.44 -16.66
N LYS A 110 -5.23 6.67 -15.89
CA LYS A 110 -5.53 5.27 -15.57
C LYS A 110 -4.94 4.87 -14.22
N LEU A 111 -5.81 4.49 -13.29
CA LEU A 111 -5.47 4.02 -11.95
C LEU A 111 -5.87 2.54 -11.79
N ARG A 112 -4.95 1.70 -11.32
CA ARG A 112 -5.24 0.32 -10.90
C ARG A 112 -5.35 0.26 -9.39
N ILE A 113 -6.45 -0.26 -8.88
CA ILE A 113 -6.70 -0.49 -7.46
C ILE A 113 -6.73 -2.00 -7.22
N VAL A 114 -5.94 -2.50 -6.27
CA VAL A 114 -5.96 -3.89 -5.82
C VAL A 114 -6.22 -3.87 -4.32
N ALA A 115 -7.31 -4.48 -3.88
CA ALA A 115 -7.80 -4.44 -2.51
C ALA A 115 -8.09 -5.85 -1.99
N CYS A 116 -7.31 -6.29 -1.01
CA CYS A 116 -7.60 -7.53 -0.28
C CYS A 116 -8.66 -7.28 0.79
N ASN A 117 -9.39 -8.32 1.17
CA ASN A 117 -10.37 -8.26 2.25
C ASN A 117 -9.72 -7.82 3.58
N SER A 118 -10.30 -6.83 4.27
CA SER A 118 -9.80 -6.36 5.56
C SER A 118 -10.07 -7.34 6.69
N LYS A 119 -11.08 -8.21 6.52
CA LYS A 119 -11.32 -9.35 7.39
C LYS A 119 -10.40 -10.48 6.93
N LYS A 120 -9.52 -10.95 7.81
CA LYS A 120 -8.77 -12.18 7.55
C LYS A 120 -9.77 -13.31 7.41
N SER A 121 -9.69 -14.07 6.32
CA SER A 121 -10.46 -15.30 6.13
C SER A 121 -10.13 -16.24 7.30
N GLU A 122 -11.16 -16.65 8.05
CA GLU A 122 -11.04 -17.60 9.18
C GLU A 122 -10.57 -18.98 8.72
#